data_AF-M9RB35-F1
#
_entry.id   AF-M9RB35-F1
#
_cell.length_a   1.000
_cell.length_b   1.000
_cell.length_c   1.000
_cell.angle_alpha   90.00
_cell.angle_beta   90.00
_cell.angle_gamma   90.00
#
_symmetry.space_group_name_H-M   'P 1'
#
loop_
_entity.id
_entity.type
_entity.pdbx_description
1 polymer ?
#
loop_
_entity_poly.entity_id
_entity_poly.type
_entity_poly.pdbx_seq_one_letter_code
_entity_poly.pdbx_strand_id
1 'polypeptide(L)'
;MKSVTEHQQAPRWVMSVKDIPSDRTPAKYEVLMEDGTATIVTLNNRKRQVVDAMLSGPLFCASTVRLGDAVFRLKEDHGLKAATQTTAEGRKFYTLSGQGVSRIDGGAA
;
A
#
# COMPACT_ATOMS: atom_id res chain seq x y z
N MET A 1 10.27 25.30 -7.49
CA MET A 1 9.21 24.51 -6.83
C MET A 1 8.75 23.47 -7.84
N LYS A 2 9.11 22.19 -7.68
CA LYS A 2 8.71 21.15 -8.63
C LYS A 2 7.32 20.66 -8.22
N SER A 3 6.32 21.00 -9.02
CA SER A 3 4.99 20.41 -8.94
C SER A 3 5.14 18.90 -9.13
N VAL A 4 4.86 18.13 -8.08
CA VAL A 4 4.73 16.68 -8.21
C VAL A 4 3.43 16.47 -8.97
N THR A 5 3.54 16.24 -10.28
CA THR A 5 2.43 15.77 -11.08
C THR A 5 2.11 14.37 -10.58
N GLU A 6 1.19 14.29 -9.63
CA GLU A 6 0.60 13.05 -9.15
C GLU A 6 -0.22 12.48 -10.30
N HIS A 7 0.45 11.75 -11.20
CA HIS A 7 -0.25 10.88 -12.14
C HIS A 7 -0.98 9.83 -11.30
N GLN A 8 -2.25 10.09 -10.98
CA GLN A 8 -3.12 9.08 -10.39
C GLN A 8 -3.17 7.89 -11.35
N GLN A 9 -2.34 6.90 -11.11
CA GLN A 9 -2.34 5.66 -11.86
C GLN A 9 -3.71 5.00 -11.69
N ALA A 10 -4.27 4.48 -12.77
CA ALA A 10 -5.52 3.73 -12.70
C ALA A 10 -5.32 2.50 -11.79
N PRO A 11 -6.30 2.15 -10.94
CA PRO A 11 -6.23 0.96 -10.12
C PRO A 11 -6.04 -0.29 -10.98
N ARG A 12 -5.15 -1.18 -10.55
CA ARG A 12 -4.85 -2.43 -11.25
C ARG A 12 -5.50 -3.63 -10.57
N TRP A 13 -5.77 -4.65 -11.38
CA TRP A 13 -6.21 -5.95 -10.87
C TRP A 13 -5.03 -6.75 -10.36
N VAL A 14 -5.27 -7.51 -9.28
CA VAL A 14 -4.37 -8.54 -8.78
C VAL A 14 -5.13 -9.85 -8.93
N MET A 15 -4.81 -10.60 -9.99
CA MET A 15 -5.44 -11.86 -10.37
C MET A 15 -4.71 -13.06 -9.77
N SER A 16 -3.42 -12.89 -9.43
CA SER A 16 -2.58 -13.90 -8.80
C SER A 16 -1.57 -13.30 -7.83
N VAL A 17 -1.01 -14.12 -6.94
CA VAL A 17 0.08 -13.69 -6.04
C VAL A 17 1.32 -13.23 -6.82
N LYS A 18 1.49 -13.69 -8.06
CA LYS A 18 2.62 -13.29 -8.92
C LYS A 18 2.49 -11.85 -9.42
N ASP A 19 1.30 -11.25 -9.31
CA ASP A 19 1.03 -9.88 -9.76
C ASP A 19 1.42 -8.83 -8.70
N ILE A 20 1.95 -9.27 -7.55
CA ILE A 20 2.51 -8.39 -6.52
C ILE A 20 3.98 -8.77 -6.28
N PRO A 21 4.80 -7.85 -5.70
CA PRO A 21 6.20 -8.13 -5.40
C PRO A 21 6.38 -9.45 -4.65
N SER A 22 7.31 -10.29 -5.11
CA SER A 22 7.48 -11.67 -4.61
C SER A 22 8.23 -11.76 -3.28
N ASP A 23 9.06 -10.77 -2.99
CA ASP A 23 9.87 -10.74 -1.78
C ASP A 23 8.99 -10.51 -0.53
N ARG A 24 9.29 -11.30 0.50
CA ARG A 24 8.53 -11.41 1.76
C ARG A 24 9.39 -11.10 2.98
N THR A 25 10.67 -10.81 2.78
CA THR A 25 11.62 -10.46 3.84
C THR A 25 11.12 -9.23 4.61
N PRO A 26 11.37 -9.14 5.93
CA PRO A 26 11.00 -7.95 6.69
C PRO A 26 11.57 -6.68 6.05
N ALA A 27 10.74 -5.65 5.95
CA ALA A 27 11.11 -4.32 5.49
C ALA A 27 10.55 -3.23 6.40
N LYS A 28 11.22 -2.09 6.47
CA LYS A 28 10.91 -0.93 7.30
C LYS A 28 10.26 0.16 6.48
N TYR A 29 9.14 0.65 7.01
CA TYR A 29 8.36 1.71 6.41
C TYR A 29 8.23 2.84 7.43
N GLU A 30 8.45 4.06 6.97
CA GLU A 30 8.01 5.25 7.66
C GLU A 30 6.53 5.48 7.31
N VAL A 31 5.71 5.68 8.34
CA VAL A 31 4.27 5.90 8.23
C VAL A 31 3.94 7.20 8.93
N LEU A 32 3.40 8.17 8.18
CA LEU A 32 2.89 9.41 8.74
C LEU A 32 1.52 9.17 9.40
N MET A 33 1.41 9.53 10.67
CA MET A 33 0.21 9.41 11.50
C MET A 33 -0.70 10.64 11.37
N GLU A 34 -1.90 10.56 11.97
CA GLU A 34 -2.90 11.64 11.97
C GLU A 34 -2.44 12.92 12.64
N ASP A 35 -1.68 12.77 13.72
CA ASP A 35 -1.11 13.88 14.49
C ASP A 35 0.12 14.51 13.82
N GLY A 36 0.49 14.05 12.63
CA GLY A 36 1.66 14.50 11.88
C GLY A 36 2.98 13.90 12.35
N THR A 37 2.97 12.97 13.32
CA THR A 37 4.17 12.23 13.71
C THR A 37 4.48 11.13 12.69
N ALA A 38 5.75 10.78 12.56
CA ALA A 38 6.18 9.64 11.76
C ALA A 38 6.54 8.47 12.68
N THR A 39 6.03 7.29 12.37
CA THR A 39 6.43 6.04 13.04
C THR A 39 7.16 5.12 12.08
N ILE A 40 8.02 4.25 12.62
CA ILE A 40 8.68 3.20 11.85
C ILE A 40 7.99 1.87 12.15
N VAL A 41 7.44 1.24 11.13
CA VAL A 41 6.87 -0.10 11.22
C VAL A 41 7.71 -1.10 10.44
N THR A 42 7.84 -2.31 10.98
CA THR A 42 8.46 -3.43 10.25
C THR A 42 7.38 -4.36 9.75
N LEU A 43 7.25 -4.50 8.43
CA LEU A 43 6.29 -5.38 7.78
C LEU A 43 7.00 -6.56 7.15
N ASN A 44 6.36 -7.71 7.15
CA ASN A 44 6.86 -8.92 6.51
C ASN A 44 5.74 -9.64 5.75
N ASN A 45 6.09 -10.69 5.02
CA ASN A 45 5.14 -11.58 4.37
C ASN A 45 4.14 -10.80 3.49
N ARG A 46 2.86 -11.17 3.53
CA ARG A 46 1.82 -10.57 2.70
C ARG A 46 1.64 -9.09 2.97
N LYS A 47 1.80 -8.61 4.21
CA LYS A 47 1.65 -7.19 4.57
C LYS A 47 2.64 -6.33 3.81
N ARG A 48 3.91 -6.73 3.81
CA ARG A 48 4.99 -6.10 3.03
C ARG A 48 4.66 -6.10 1.53
N GLN A 49 4.33 -7.27 0.96
CA GLN A 49 4.02 -7.37 -0.48
C GLN A 49 2.85 -6.45 -0.90
N VAL A 50 1.83 -6.33 -0.04
CA VAL A 50 0.66 -5.47 -0.30
C VAL A 50 1.02 -4.00 -0.21
N VAL A 51 1.84 -3.58 0.76
CA VAL A 51 2.33 -2.20 0.83
C VAL A 51 3.20 -1.86 -0.37
N ASP A 52 4.18 -2.69 -0.72
CA ASP A 52 5.04 -2.47 -1.91
C ASP A 52 4.19 -2.41 -3.20
N ALA A 53 3.17 -3.26 -3.31
CA ALA A 53 2.24 -3.26 -4.42
C ALA A 53 1.42 -1.96 -4.49
N MET A 54 1.00 -1.41 -3.35
CA MET A 54 0.25 -0.14 -3.29
C MET A 54 1.15 1.09 -3.45
N LEU A 55 2.42 1.03 -3.02
CA LEU A 55 3.45 2.04 -3.31
C LEU A 55 3.69 2.16 -4.82
N SER A 56 3.53 1.05 -5.54
CA SER A 56 3.64 1.03 -7.00
C SER A 56 2.39 1.56 -7.72
N GLY A 57 1.25 1.67 -7.02
CA GLY A 57 -0.02 2.17 -7.58
C GLY A 57 -1.27 1.54 -6.93
N PRO A 58 -2.47 2.10 -7.18
CA PRO A 58 -3.71 1.64 -6.54
C PRO A 58 -4.13 0.21 -6.94
N LEU A 59 -4.80 -0.53 -6.03
CA LEU A 59 -5.20 -1.94 -6.25
C LEU A 59 -6.70 -2.14 -6.10
N PHE A 60 -7.37 -2.79 -7.06
CA PHE A 60 -8.79 -3.11 -6.90
C PHE A 60 -9.07 -4.05 -5.71
N CYS A 61 -10.13 -3.75 -4.94
CA CYS A 61 -10.53 -4.54 -3.77
C CYS A 61 -11.05 -5.93 -4.17
N ALA A 62 -11.68 -6.05 -5.34
CA ALA A 62 -12.23 -7.30 -5.88
C ALA A 62 -11.15 -8.29 -6.38
N SER A 63 -9.92 -8.19 -5.87
CA SER A 63 -8.82 -9.11 -6.19
C SER A 63 -9.10 -10.53 -5.71
N THR A 64 -8.75 -11.50 -6.55
CA THR A 64 -8.83 -12.95 -6.26
C THR A 64 -7.91 -13.38 -5.10
N VAL A 65 -6.89 -12.58 -4.80
CA VAL A 65 -5.85 -12.88 -3.83
C VAL A 65 -6.23 -12.43 -2.41
N ARG A 66 -7.46 -11.94 -2.22
CA ARG A 66 -8.02 -11.55 -0.90
C ARG A 66 -7.14 -10.54 -0.17
N LEU A 67 -6.81 -9.44 -0.85
CA LEU A 67 -5.99 -8.37 -0.29
C LEU A 67 -6.62 -7.72 0.97
N GLY A 68 -7.93 -7.84 1.13
CA GLY A 68 -8.69 -7.25 2.23
C GLY A 68 -8.18 -7.61 3.61
N ASP A 69 -7.82 -8.87 3.89
CA ASP A 69 -7.32 -9.29 5.20
C ASP A 69 -5.96 -8.64 5.51
N ALA A 70 -5.08 -8.57 4.52
CA ALA A 70 -3.78 -7.92 4.67
C ALA A 70 -3.95 -6.41 4.89
N VAL A 71 -4.84 -5.77 4.14
CA VAL A 71 -5.16 -4.34 4.28
C VAL A 71 -5.78 -4.04 5.65
N PHE A 72 -6.70 -4.89 6.11
CA PHE A 72 -7.30 -4.77 7.44
C PHE A 72 -6.23 -4.84 8.53
N ARG A 73 -5.34 -5.85 8.48
CA ARG A 73 -4.24 -6.01 9.44
C ARG A 73 -3.23 -4.86 9.38
N LEU A 74 -3.00 -4.27 8.22
CA LEU A 74 -2.15 -3.08 8.08
C LEU A 74 -2.74 -1.88 8.84
N LYS A 75 -4.07 -1.69 8.78
CA LYS A 75 -4.77 -0.63 9.52
C LYS A 75 -4.73 -0.88 11.03
N GLU A 76 -5.21 -2.05 11.45
CA GLU A 76 -5.43 -2.36 12.86
C GLU A 76 -4.11 -2.57 13.63
N ASP A 77 -3.17 -3.32 13.06
CA ASP A 77 -1.97 -3.72 13.80
C ASP A 77 -0.79 -2.74 13.60
N HIS A 78 -0.78 -1.94 12.52
CA HIS A 78 0.38 -1.11 12.13
C HIS A 78 0.04 0.37 11.96
N GLY A 79 -1.22 0.79 12.17
CA GLY A 79 -1.65 2.17 11.96
C GLY A 79 -1.51 2.64 10.51
N LEU A 80 -1.31 1.72 9.56
CA LEU A 80 -1.02 2.07 8.17
C LEU A 80 -2.31 2.41 7.44
N LYS A 81 -2.38 3.65 6.95
CA LYS A 81 -3.58 4.18 6.33
C LYS A 81 -3.71 3.79 4.86
N ALA A 82 -4.35 2.65 4.64
CA ALA A 82 -4.93 2.34 3.35
C ALA A 82 -6.34 2.97 3.22
N ALA A 83 -6.55 3.89 2.29
CA ALA A 83 -7.89 4.37 1.97
C ALA A 83 -8.60 3.37 1.05
N THR A 84 -9.92 3.29 1.19
CA THR A 84 -10.77 2.64 0.19
C THR A 84 -11.46 3.75 -0.60
N GLN A 85 -11.19 3.80 -1.90
CA GLN A 85 -11.80 4.75 -2.82
C GLN A 85 -12.71 4.00 -3.81
N THR A 86 -13.56 4.76 -4.51
CA THR A 86 -14.51 4.24 -5.48
C THR A 86 -14.29 4.94 -6.82
N THR A 87 -14.20 4.19 -7.92
CA THR A 87 -14.12 4.76 -9.27
C THR A 87 -15.48 5.34 -9.71
N ALA A 88 -15.51 6.09 -10.81
CA ALA A 88 -16.76 6.61 -11.38
C ALA A 88 -17.76 5.48 -11.72
N GLU A 89 -17.25 4.31 -12.09
CA GLU A 89 -18.03 3.10 -12.41
C GLU A 89 -18.41 2.29 -11.16
N GLY A 90 -18.19 2.80 -9.95
CA GLY A 90 -18.59 2.17 -8.70
C GLY A 90 -17.65 1.08 -8.19
N ARG A 91 -16.45 0.91 -8.77
CA ARG A 91 -15.50 -0.12 -8.32
C ARG A 91 -14.66 0.36 -7.15
N LYS A 92 -14.50 -0.46 -6.13
CA LYS A 92 -13.67 -0.14 -4.96
C LYS A 92 -12.20 -0.52 -5.17
N PHE A 93 -11.30 0.33 -4.72
CA PHE A 93 -9.86 0.10 -4.76
C PHE A 93 -9.16 0.65 -3.52
N TYR A 94 -8.01 0.07 -3.20
CA TYR A 94 -7.12 0.50 -2.13
C TYR A 94 -6.07 1.47 -2.66
N THR A 95 -5.83 2.54 -1.91
CA THR A 95 -4.67 3.43 -2.06
C THR A 95 -3.97 3.57 -0.73
N LEU A 96 -2.68 3.87 -0.77
CA LEU A 96 -2.06 4.53 0.38
C LEU A 96 -2.61 5.95 0.37
N SER A 97 -3.37 6.32 1.40
CA SER A 97 -3.90 7.69 1.49
C SER A 97 -2.74 8.68 1.54
N GLY A 98 -2.93 9.93 1.11
CA GLY A 98 -1.92 11.00 1.02
C GLY A 98 -1.18 11.42 2.32
N GLN A 99 -1.12 10.54 3.32
CA GLN A 99 -0.19 10.57 4.43
C GLN A 99 0.92 9.55 4.14
N GLY A 100 2.14 10.05 3.92
CA GLY A 100 3.26 9.31 3.34
C GLY A 100 3.51 7.96 4.02
N VAL A 101 3.42 6.91 3.22
CA VAL A 101 4.11 5.65 3.52
C VAL A 101 5.30 5.59 2.60
N SER A 102 6.49 5.46 3.16
CA SER A 102 7.73 5.40 2.39
C SER A 102 8.56 4.24 2.91
N ARG A 103 9.12 3.46 1.99
CA ARG A 103 10.11 2.45 2.36
C ARG A 103 11.41 3.14 2.75
N ILE A 104 11.94 2.84 3.94
CA ILE A 104 13.12 3.51 4.51
C ILE A 104 14.31 2.59 4.70
N ASP A 105 14.12 1.28 4.59
CA ASP A 105 15.24 0.39 4.34
C ASP A 105 15.44 0.22 2.85
N GLY A 106 16.59 0.69 2.39
CA GLY A 106 17.13 0.27 1.11
C GLY A 106 17.28 -1.24 1.14
N GLY A 107 16.34 -1.96 0.52
CA GLY A 107 16.69 -3.23 -0.08
C GLY A 107 17.77 -2.91 -1.12
N ALA A 108 18.96 -3.46 -0.90
CA ALA A 108 20.07 -3.35 -1.83
C ALA A 108 19.61 -3.61 -3.28
N ALA A 109 20.24 -2.88 -4.19
CA ALA A 109 20.25 -2.98 -5.66
C ALA A 109 19.57 -4.21 -6.29
#